data_AF-A0A1W9WH14-F1
#
_entry.id   AF-A0A1W9WH14-F1
#
_cell.length_a   1.000
_cell.length_b   1.000
_cell.length_c   1.000
_cell.angle_alpha   90.00
_cell.angle_beta   90.00
_cell.angle_gamma   90.00
#
_symmetry.space_group_name_H-M   'P 1'
#
loop_
_entity.id
_entity.type
_entity.pdbx_description
1 polymer ?
#
loop_
_entity_poly.entity_id
_entity_poly.type
_entity_poly.pdbx_seq_one_letter_code
_entity_poly.pdbx_strand_id
1 'polypeptide(L)'
;MVFRQWICLNNMFVVKCKVKRSEIMKTIILAGGKLKKLSALYKETGIEKKALLPMGGKPMIRWVADALMGSKHVDGLAIVGLKPGDFNTADYPVHYLENKGAMLDNALAGLQLIEKIAPNEEKKDNGITFP
;
A
#
# COMPACT_ATOMS: atom_id res chain seq x y z
N MET A 1 31.80 8.35 -14.11
CA MET A 1 30.43 8.92 -14.02
C MET A 1 29.61 8.08 -13.06
N VAL A 2 29.05 8.50 -11.93
CA VAL A 2 29.18 9.66 -11.03
C VAL A 2 28.76 9.15 -9.63
N PHE A 3 29.59 9.42 -8.62
CA PHE A 3 29.32 9.56 -7.19
C PHE A 3 28.43 8.54 -6.44
N ARG A 4 29.10 7.59 -5.76
CA ARG A 4 28.67 7.10 -4.44
C ARG A 4 29.69 7.53 -3.40
N GLN A 5 29.61 8.79 -2.99
CA GLN A 5 30.36 9.32 -1.87
C GLN A 5 29.38 10.03 -0.95
N TRP A 6 29.06 9.39 0.18
CA TRP A 6 28.56 10.09 1.35
C TRP A 6 29.43 9.65 2.52
N ILE A 7 30.29 10.59 2.89
CA ILE A 7 31.07 10.66 4.10
C ILE A 7 30.08 10.70 5.27
N CYS A 8 30.18 9.75 6.19
CA CYS A 8 29.67 9.92 7.55
C CYS A 8 30.87 9.87 8.49
N LEU A 9 31.56 11.01 8.63
CA LEU A 9 32.20 11.35 9.90
C LEU A 9 31.12 11.89 10.83
N ASN A 10 31.26 11.60 12.12
CA ASN A 10 30.48 12.05 13.28
C ASN A 10 29.21 11.24 13.64
N ASN A 11 29.45 10.29 14.54
CA ASN A 11 28.75 10.15 15.82
C ASN A 11 27.22 10.32 15.81
N MET A 12 26.52 9.26 15.39
CA MET A 12 25.20 8.89 15.90
C MET A 12 24.98 7.43 15.52
N PHE A 13 24.87 6.54 16.50
CA PHE A 13 24.66 5.11 16.30
C PHE A 13 23.23 4.88 15.76
N VAL A 14 23.00 5.16 14.47
CA VAL A 14 21.78 4.74 13.78
C VAL A 14 21.94 3.24 13.53
N VAL A 15 21.28 2.44 14.38
CA VAL A 15 21.17 0.99 14.22
C VAL A 15 20.55 0.74 12.84
N LYS A 16 21.41 0.48 11.84
CA LYS A 16 20.98 0.15 10.49
C LYS A 16 20.44 -1.27 10.55
N CYS A 17 19.16 -1.38 10.89
CA CYS A 17 18.42 -2.63 10.89
C CYS A 17 18.39 -3.14 9.44
N LYS A 18 19.34 -4.00 9.09
CA LYS A 18 19.30 -4.80 7.87
C LYS A 18 18.13 -5.77 8.02
N VAL A 19 16.94 -5.34 7.63
CA VAL A 19 15.79 -6.23 7.50
C VAL A 19 16.17 -7.28 6.46
N LYS A 20 16.12 -8.56 6.83
CA LYS A 20 16.34 -9.66 5.89
C LYS A 20 15.24 -9.59 4.83
N ARG A 21 15.59 -9.81 3.55
CA ARG A 21 14.61 -9.76 2.45
C ARG A 21 13.44 -10.74 2.64
N SER A 22 13.61 -11.79 3.45
CA SER A 22 12.57 -12.74 3.87
C SER A 22 11.54 -12.19 4.86
N GLU A 23 11.74 -11.00 5.45
CA GLU A 23 10.82 -10.35 6.40
C GLU A 23 10.09 -9.15 5.78
N ILE A 24 10.22 -8.97 4.47
CA ILE A 24 9.60 -7.88 3.73
C ILE A 24 8.21 -8.35 3.26
N MET A 25 7.18 -7.60 3.65
CA MET A 25 5.79 -7.82 3.30
C MET A 25 5.32 -6.81 2.25
N LYS A 26 4.45 -7.29 1.36
CA LYS A 26 3.69 -6.45 0.45
C LYS A 26 2.31 -6.22 1.03
N THR A 27 1.77 -5.02 0.85
CA THR A 27 0.52 -4.61 1.50
C THR A 27 -0.54 -4.28 0.46
N ILE A 28 -1.80 -4.59 0.77
CA ILE A 28 -2.96 -4.25 -0.05
C ILE A 28 -3.89 -3.35 0.77
N ILE A 29 -4.26 -2.20 0.23
CA ILE A 29 -5.28 -1.31 0.78
C ILE A 29 -6.54 -1.41 -0.07
N LEU A 30 -7.64 -1.86 0.54
CA LEU A 30 -8.95 -1.92 -0.09
C LEU A 30 -9.68 -0.58 0.12
N ALA A 31 -9.52 0.33 -0.84
CA ALA A 31 -10.03 1.70 -0.78
C ALA A 31 -11.24 1.96 -1.72
N GLY A 32 -11.88 0.90 -2.21
CA GLY A 32 -13.02 0.98 -3.14
C GLY A 32 -14.38 1.31 -2.50
N GLY A 33 -14.45 1.48 -1.18
CA GLY A 33 -15.69 1.75 -0.47
C GLY A 33 -16.30 3.11 -0.81
N LYS A 34 -17.54 3.11 -1.30
CA LYS A 34 -18.32 4.31 -1.58
C LYS A 34 -19.22 4.68 -0.41
N LEU A 35 -19.34 5.98 -0.13
CA LEU A 35 -20.35 6.49 0.79
C LEU A 35 -21.73 6.44 0.14
N LYS A 36 -22.74 6.07 0.93
CA LYS A 36 -24.13 6.14 0.47
C LYS A 36 -24.53 7.61 0.37
N LYS A 37 -25.18 8.02 -0.73
CA LYS A 37 -25.63 9.41 -0.95
C LYS A 37 -26.51 9.96 0.18
N LEU A 38 -27.24 9.08 0.87
CA LEU A 38 -28.12 9.44 2.00
C LEU A 38 -27.40 9.53 3.35
N SER A 39 -26.12 9.14 3.42
CA SER A 39 -25.35 9.23 4.67
C SER A 39 -25.06 10.68 5.04
N ALA A 40 -25.05 10.99 6.34
CA ALA A 40 -24.69 12.32 6.84
C ALA A 40 -23.32 12.76 6.32
N LEU A 41 -22.33 11.86 6.31
CA LEU A 41 -20.98 12.15 5.82
C LEU A 41 -20.95 12.56 4.34
N TYR A 42 -21.76 11.93 3.49
CA TYR A 42 -21.83 12.33 2.08
C TYR A 42 -22.46 13.71 1.92
N LYS A 43 -23.50 14.03 2.70
CA LYS A 43 -24.14 15.35 2.66
C LYS A 43 -23.20 16.47 3.08
N GLU A 44 -22.39 16.23 4.11
CA GLU A 44 -21.45 17.22 4.65
C GLU A 44 -20.20 17.39 3.77
N THR A 45 -19.69 16.31 3.16
CA THR A 45 -18.40 16.35 2.45
C THR A 45 -18.53 16.35 0.93
N GLY A 46 -19.64 15.87 0.37
CA GLY A 46 -19.82 15.65 -1.07
C GLY A 46 -18.89 14.57 -1.66
N ILE A 47 -18.11 13.88 -0.85
CA ILE A 47 -17.09 12.93 -1.32
C ILE A 47 -17.72 11.55 -1.51
N GLU A 48 -17.55 10.98 -2.71
CA GLU A 48 -18.08 9.66 -3.03
C GLU A 48 -17.27 8.53 -2.38
N LYS A 49 -15.94 8.65 -2.31
CA LYS A 49 -15.06 7.58 -1.82
C LYS A 49 -14.67 7.81 -0.36
N LYS A 50 -15.00 6.86 0.52
CA LYS A 50 -14.74 6.99 1.97
C LYS A 50 -13.25 7.20 2.28
N ALA A 51 -12.37 6.60 1.49
CA ALA A 51 -10.92 6.72 1.64
C ALA A 51 -10.37 8.14 1.40
N LEU A 52 -11.12 9.00 0.69
CA LEU A 52 -10.70 10.37 0.36
C LEU A 52 -11.27 11.42 1.32
N LEU A 53 -12.01 11.00 2.35
CA LEU A 53 -12.53 11.92 3.36
C LEU A 53 -11.37 12.72 4.00
N PRO A 54 -11.48 14.05 4.10
CA PRO A 54 -10.47 14.86 4.76
C PRO A 54 -10.48 14.57 6.26
N MET A 55 -9.32 14.21 6.80
CA MET A 55 -9.09 14.06 8.24
C MET A 55 -7.78 14.77 8.60
N GLY A 56 -7.84 15.78 9.48
CA GLY A 56 -6.65 16.49 9.93
C GLY A 56 -5.82 17.13 8.82
N GLY A 57 -6.48 17.70 7.79
CA GLY A 57 -5.82 18.38 6.67
C GLY A 57 -5.25 17.48 5.57
N LYS A 58 -5.42 16.16 5.66
CA LYS A 58 -5.04 15.18 4.61
C LYS A 58 -6.19 14.20 4.32
N PRO A 59 -6.24 13.57 3.14
CA PRO A 59 -7.16 12.46 2.91
C PRO A 59 -6.91 11.29 3.87
N MET A 60 -7.96 10.60 4.34
CA MET A 60 -7.87 9.44 5.23
C MET A 60 -6.85 8.40 4.75
N ILE A 61 -6.85 8.08 3.45
CA ILE A 61 -5.91 7.10 2.89
C ILE A 61 -4.45 7.50 3.04
N ARG A 62 -4.15 8.81 3.03
CA ARG A 62 -2.77 9.28 3.20
C ARG A 62 -2.22 8.89 4.57
N TRP A 63 -3.03 8.96 5.62
CA TRP A 63 -2.63 8.50 6.96
C TRP A 63 -2.33 7.00 7.01
N VAL A 64 -3.14 6.20 6.31
CA VAL A 64 -2.93 4.75 6.23
C VAL A 64 -1.64 4.43 5.45
N ALA A 65 -1.42 5.10 4.32
CA ALA A 65 -0.22 4.93 3.51
C ALA A 65 1.04 5.37 4.27
N ASP A 66 1.01 6.52 4.93
CA ASP A 66 2.11 7.05 5.75
C ASP A 66 2.46 6.05 6.87
N ALA A 67 1.46 5.47 7.54
CA ALA A 67 1.69 4.50 8.62
C ALA A 67 2.31 3.19 8.11
N LEU A 68 1.84 2.67 6.97
CA LEU A 68 2.38 1.44 6.39
C LEU A 68 3.81 1.65 5.87
N MET A 69 4.06 2.76 5.18
CA MET A 69 5.38 3.08 4.62
C MET A 69 6.40 3.53 5.67
N GLY A 70 5.93 3.94 6.87
CA GLY A 70 6.80 4.13 8.03
C GLY A 70 7.37 2.82 8.60
N SER A 71 6.84 1.66 8.20
CA SER A 71 7.34 0.36 8.64
C SER A 71 8.52 -0.12 7.81
N LYS A 72 9.60 -0.54 8.49
CA LYS A 72 10.77 -1.18 7.85
C LYS A 72 10.47 -2.54 7.18
N HIS A 73 9.30 -3.10 7.44
CA HIS A 73 8.87 -4.40 6.91
C HIS A 73 7.97 -4.28 5.68
N VAL A 74 7.61 -3.07 5.25
CA VAL A 74 6.74 -2.85 4.09
C VAL A 74 7.56 -2.27 2.95
N ASP A 75 7.50 -2.90 1.79
CA ASP A 75 8.28 -2.50 0.60
C ASP A 75 7.40 -2.07 -0.58
N GLY A 76 6.08 -2.06 -0.40
CA GLY A 76 5.17 -1.57 -1.42
C GLY A 76 3.70 -1.67 -1.06
N LEU A 77 2.92 -0.84 -1.74
CA LEU A 77 1.47 -0.75 -1.57
C LEU A 77 0.76 -1.07 -2.89
N ALA A 78 -0.23 -1.95 -2.82
CA ALA A 78 -1.27 -2.06 -3.82
C ALA A 78 -2.54 -1.39 -3.28
N ILE A 79 -3.10 -0.43 -4.02
CA ILE A 79 -4.34 0.27 -3.66
C ILE A 79 -5.43 -0.14 -4.63
N VAL A 80 -6.51 -0.72 -4.10
CA VAL A 80 -7.64 -1.18 -4.90
C VAL A 80 -8.83 -0.24 -4.72
N GLY A 81 -9.36 0.25 -5.84
CA GLY A 81 -10.55 1.11 -5.91
C GLY A 81 -10.28 2.62 -5.96
N LEU A 82 -9.01 3.02 -5.99
CA LEU A 82 -8.61 4.40 -6.29
C LEU A 82 -7.87 4.48 -7.63
N LYS A 83 -7.81 5.70 -8.17
CA LYS A 83 -7.10 6.02 -9.40
C LYS A 83 -5.83 6.82 -9.07
N PRO A 84 -4.78 6.73 -9.90
CA PRO A 84 -3.66 7.66 -9.83
C PRO A 84 -4.18 9.11 -9.88
N GLY A 85 -3.73 9.95 -8.95
CA GLY A 85 -4.17 11.34 -8.83
C GLY A 85 -5.31 11.58 -7.83
N ASP A 86 -5.98 10.53 -7.32
CA ASP A 86 -6.97 10.67 -6.25
C ASP A 86 -6.33 11.24 -4.96
N PHE A 87 -5.04 10.99 -4.75
CA PHE A 87 -4.20 11.63 -3.74
C PHE A 87 -2.71 11.55 -4.15
N ASN A 88 -1.85 12.35 -3.51
CA ASN A 88 -0.42 12.35 -3.81
C ASN A 88 0.27 11.09 -3.25
N THR A 89 0.84 10.28 -4.16
CA THR A 89 1.64 9.08 -3.85
C THR A 89 3.07 9.14 -4.37
N ALA A 90 3.58 10.32 -4.74
CA ALA A 90 4.94 10.46 -5.30
C ALA A 90 6.06 9.92 -4.38
N ASP A 91 5.78 9.83 -3.08
CA ASP A 91 6.72 9.38 -2.06
C ASP A 91 6.84 7.84 -1.96
N TYR A 92 5.96 7.08 -2.64
CA TYR A 92 5.77 5.66 -2.38
C TYR A 92 5.70 4.81 -3.66
N PRO A 93 6.24 3.58 -3.66
CA PRO A 93 6.01 2.61 -4.72
C PRO A 93 4.58 2.05 -4.61
N VAL A 94 3.63 2.71 -5.28
CA VAL A 94 2.19 2.39 -5.24
C VAL A 94 1.71 1.85 -6.57
N HIS A 95 1.01 0.72 -6.52
CA HIS A 95 0.29 0.17 -7.66
C HIS A 95 -1.21 0.33 -7.46
N TYR A 96 -1.91 0.76 -8.51
CA TYR A 96 -3.35 1.00 -8.45
C TYR A 96 -4.11 -0.09 -9.19
N LEU A 97 -5.27 -0.44 -8.65
CA LEU A 97 -6.21 -1.35 -9.26
C LEU A 97 -7.62 -0.77 -9.19
N GLU A 98 -8.41 -0.99 -10.24
CA GLU A 98 -9.82 -0.62 -10.22
C GLU A 98 -10.63 -1.50 -9.27
N ASN A 99 -11.73 -0.94 -8.75
CA ASN A 99 -12.64 -1.68 -7.89
C ASN A 99 -13.36 -2.77 -8.70
N LYS A 100 -13.29 -4.03 -8.25
CA LYS A 100 -13.93 -5.21 -8.86
C LYS A 100 -15.31 -5.55 -8.30
N GLY A 101 -15.85 -4.72 -7.41
CA GLY A 101 -17.17 -4.91 -6.81
C GLY A 101 -17.06 -5.32 -5.35
N ALA A 102 -17.09 -6.63 -5.07
CA ALA A 102 -17.07 -7.11 -3.69
C ALA A 102 -15.69 -6.94 -3.04
N MET A 103 -15.66 -6.92 -1.69
CA MET A 103 -14.41 -6.80 -0.93
C MET A 103 -13.45 -7.96 -1.23
N LEU A 104 -13.98 -9.18 -1.36
CA LEU A 104 -13.18 -10.37 -1.63
C LEU A 104 -12.57 -10.34 -3.04
N ASP A 105 -13.32 -9.92 -4.05
CA ASP A 105 -12.80 -9.75 -5.41
C ASP A 105 -11.67 -8.71 -5.46
N ASN A 106 -11.83 -7.61 -4.71
CA ASN A 106 -10.80 -6.59 -4.57
C ASN A 106 -9.54 -7.15 -3.89
N ALA A 107 -9.70 -7.98 -2.85
CA ALA A 107 -8.57 -8.61 -2.16
C ALA A 107 -7.82 -9.59 -3.08
N LEU A 108 -8.55 -10.47 -3.77
CA LEU A 108 -7.98 -11.44 -4.73
C LEU A 108 -7.24 -10.73 -5.86
N ALA A 109 -7.85 -9.70 -6.44
CA ALA A 109 -7.23 -8.97 -7.55
C ALA A 109 -5.99 -8.17 -7.08
N GLY A 110 -6.00 -7.68 -5.84
CA GLY A 110 -4.81 -7.10 -5.19
C GLY A 110 -3.69 -8.12 -4.98
N LEU A 111 -4.02 -9.35 -4.55
CA LEU A 111 -3.05 -10.44 -4.38
C LEU A 111 -2.41 -10.82 -5.73
N GLN A 112 -3.23 -10.99 -6.77
CA GLN A 112 -2.75 -11.30 -8.12
C GLN A 112 -1.84 -10.20 -8.68
N LEU A 113 -2.14 -8.93 -8.38
CA LEU A 113 -1.31 -7.80 -8.77
C LEU A 113 0.06 -7.88 -8.10
N ILE A 114 0.09 -8.13 -6.78
CA ILE A 114 1.33 -8.27 -6.03
C ILE A 114 2.16 -9.46 -6.53
N GLU A 115 1.54 -10.60 -6.81
CA GLU A 115 2.21 -11.80 -7.35
C GLU A 115 2.88 -11.50 -8.71
N LYS A 116 2.26 -10.69 -9.57
CA LYS A 116 2.85 -10.27 -10.84
C LYS A 116 4.04 -9.33 -10.68
N ILE A 117 4.01 -8.47 -9.66
CA ILE A 117 5.04 -7.45 -9.41
C ILE A 117 6.24 -8.04 -8.66
N ALA A 118 5.98 -8.98 -7.76
CA ALA A 118 6.99 -9.74 -7.06
C ALA A 118 7.10 -11.14 -7.70
N PRO A 119 7.88 -11.32 -8.80
CA PRO A 119 8.15 -12.64 -9.32
C PRO A 119 8.73 -13.47 -8.18
N ASN A 120 8.00 -14.52 -7.81
CA ASN A 120 8.27 -15.31 -6.61
C ASN A 120 9.59 -16.07 -6.80
N GLU A 121 10.61 -15.71 -6.03
CA GLU A 121 11.74 -16.61 -5.76
C GLU A 121 11.27 -17.60 -4.68
N GLU A 122 11.21 -18.88 -5.06
CA GLU A 122 10.81 -20.06 -4.27
C GLU A 122 9.31 -20.37 -4.13
N LYS A 123 8.70 -20.90 -5.20
CA LYS A 123 7.79 -22.04 -5.03
C LYS A 123 8.61 -23.24 -4.54
N LYS A 124 8.79 -23.39 -3.23
CA LYS A 124 8.99 -24.73 -2.66
C LYS A 124 7.62 -25.33 -2.46
N ASP A 125 7.16 -26.00 -3.51
CA ASP A 125 6.05 -26.94 -3.46
C ASP A 125 6.46 -28.10 -2.54
N ASN A 126 6.31 -27.90 -1.24
CA ASN A 126 6.29 -29.03 -0.31
C ASN A 126 4.90 -29.63 -0.45
N GLY A 127 4.78 -30.55 -1.41
CA GLY A 127 3.53 -31.17 -1.84
C GLY A 127 2.57 -31.45 -0.69
N ILE A 128 1.48 -30.70 -0.65
CA ILE A 128 0.30 -31.04 0.13
C ILE A 128 -0.66 -31.70 -0.83
N THR A 129 -0.59 -33.03 -0.92
CA THR A 129 -1.64 -33.84 -1.52
C THR A 129 -2.86 -33.77 -0.59
N PHE A 130 -3.95 -33.17 -1.05
CA PHE A 130 -5.24 -33.29 -0.37
C PHE A 130 -5.85 -34.67 -0.69
N PRO A 131 -6.41 -35.38 0.31
CA PRO A 131 -7.12 -36.64 0.08
C PRO A 131 -8.45 -36.44 -0.66
#